data_AF-A0A0Q8QRZ2-F1
#
_entry.id   AF-A0A0Q8QRZ2-F1
#
_cell.length_a   1.000
_cell.length_b   1.000
_cell.length_c   1.000
_cell.angle_alpha   90.00
_cell.angle_beta   90.00
_cell.angle_gamma   90.00
#
_symmetry.space_group_name_H-M   'P 1'
#
loop_
_entity.id
_entity.type
_entity.pdbx_description
1 polymer ?
#
loop_
_entity_poly.entity_id
_entity_poly.type
_entity_poly.pdbx_seq_one_letter_code
_entity_poly.pdbx_strand_id
1 'polypeptide(L)' 'MQNMGDSSCPFEFNFDPASFKVGDVVSYRVTGSLADFPFVGTLTEVHDDHVFLIAEPDNPGSAVRATRESRPVVNEADIL' A
#
# COMPACT_ATOMS: atom_id res chain seq x y z
N MET A 1 -2.71 -14.99 -19.46
CA MET A 1 -3.25 -14.95 -18.09
C MET A 1 -2.08 -15.16 -17.15
N GLN A 2 -1.55 -14.09 -16.54
CA GLN A 2 -0.44 -14.22 -15.60
C GLN A 2 -1.02 -14.59 -14.23
N ASN A 3 -0.77 -15.84 -13.85
CA ASN A 3 -1.12 -16.44 -12.58
C ASN A 3 -0.29 -15.79 -11.45
N MET A 4 -0.67 -14.59 -11.00
CA MET A 4 -0.15 -13.96 -9.78
C MET A 4 -0.87 -14.54 -8.57
N GLY A 5 -0.51 -15.77 -8.24
CA GLY A 5 -1.09 -16.47 -7.11
C GLY A 5 -0.58 -17.87 -7.06
N ASP A 6 0.72 -18.04 -6.79
CA ASP A 6 1.12 -19.16 -5.94
C ASP A 6 2.51 -18.97 -5.33
N SER A 7 2.57 -19.29 -4.03
CA SER A 7 3.73 -19.82 -3.31
C SER A 7 4.84 -18.86 -2.83
N SER A 8 4.65 -18.37 -1.61
CA SER A 8 5.70 -17.91 -0.67
C SER A 8 6.19 -16.45 -0.80
N CYS A 9 5.29 -15.49 -0.97
CA CYS A 9 5.56 -14.20 -0.31
C CYS A 9 5.51 -14.45 1.20
N PRO A 10 6.63 -14.33 1.95
CA PRO A 10 6.62 -14.54 3.41
C PRO A 10 5.82 -13.45 4.14
N PHE A 11 5.35 -12.45 3.40
CA PHE A 11 4.57 -11.34 3.89
C PHE A 11 3.08 -11.64 3.71
N GLU A 12 2.38 -11.71 4.83
CA GLU A 12 0.92 -11.71 4.86
C GLU A 12 0.44 -10.26 4.65
N PHE A 13 -0.25 -10.02 3.55
CA PHE A 13 -0.80 -8.70 3.25
C PHE A 13 -2.21 -8.56 3.80
N ASN A 14 -2.51 -7.45 4.46
CA ASN A 14 -3.88 -7.11 4.82
C ASN A 14 -4.61 -6.52 3.59
N PHE A 15 -5.71 -7.16 3.19
CA PHE A 15 -6.57 -6.73 2.08
C PHE A 15 -7.97 -6.27 2.53
N ASP A 16 -8.24 -6.26 3.85
CA ASP A 16 -9.52 -5.82 4.41
C ASP A 16 -9.39 -4.41 4.99
N PRO A 17 -9.91 -3.37 4.30
CA PRO A 17 -9.78 -1.99 4.72
C PRO A 17 -10.45 -1.68 6.07
N ALA A 18 -11.47 -2.45 6.46
CA ALA A 18 -12.13 -2.27 7.76
C ALA A 18 -11.24 -2.73 8.92
N SER A 19 -10.31 -3.65 8.67
CA SER A 19 -9.40 -4.22 9.66
C SER A 19 -8.03 -3.51 9.73
N PHE A 20 -7.77 -2.55 8.84
CA PHE A 20 -6.50 -1.83 8.77
C PHE A 20 -6.11 -1.20 10.11
N LYS A 21 -4.85 -1.40 10.48
CA LYS A 21 -4.21 -0.78 11.65
C LYS A 21 -2.77 -0.39 11.33
N VAL A 22 -2.22 0.53 12.13
CA VAL A 22 -0.81 0.91 12.05
C VAL A 22 0.08 -0.32 12.20
N GLY A 23 1.08 -0.43 11.32
CA GLY A 23 1.99 -1.57 11.24
C GLY A 23 1.56 -2.68 10.28
N ASP A 24 0.34 -2.63 9.74
CA ASP A 24 -0.08 -3.59 8.72
C ASP A 24 0.75 -3.43 7.44
N VAL A 25 1.16 -4.56 6.88
CA VAL A 25 1.78 -4.63 5.56
C VAL A 25 0.67 -4.78 4.52
N VAL A 26 0.63 -3.88 3.55
CA VAL A 26 -0.38 -3.85 2.49
C VAL A 26 0.29 -3.85 1.13
N SER A 27 -0.42 -4.38 0.13
CA SER A 27 -0.07 -4.13 -1.27
C SER A 27 -0.82 -2.90 -1.75
N TYR A 28 -0.10 -1.90 -2.26
CA TYR A 28 -0.67 -0.67 -2.78
C TYR A 28 -0.37 -0.50 -4.28
N ARG A 29 -1.12 0.40 -4.93
CA ARG A 29 -0.95 0.78 -6.34
C ARG A 29 -0.63 2.27 -6.42
N VAL A 30 0.00 2.67 -7.51
CA VAL A 30 0.23 4.08 -7.84
C VAL A 30 -0.51 4.40 -9.13
N THR A 31 -1.11 5.58 -9.25
CA THR A 31 -1.71 6.02 -10.52
C THR A 31 -0.65 6.30 -11.59
N GLY A 32 -1.06 6.71 -12.80
CA GLY A 32 -0.13 7.22 -13.81
C GLY A 32 0.76 6.15 -14.43
N SER A 33 2.06 6.43 -14.55
CA SER A 33 3.00 5.54 -15.27
C SER A 33 3.29 4.22 -14.55
N LEU A 34 2.94 4.15 -13.26
CA LEU A 34 3.18 3.01 -12.38
C LEU A 34 1.92 2.15 -12.14
N ALA A 35 0.81 2.43 -12.84
CA ALA A 35 -0.50 1.78 -12.62
C ALA A 35 -0.51 0.26 -12.76
N ASP A 36 0.39 -0.29 -13.56
CA ASP A 36 0.50 -1.74 -13.80
C ASP A 36 1.38 -2.47 -12.76
N PHE A 37 2.04 -1.73 -11.86
CA PHE A 37 2.96 -2.30 -10.88
C PHE A 37 2.34 -2.36 -9.48
N PRO A 38 2.36 -3.54 -8.82
CA PRO A 38 2.04 -3.64 -7.40
C PRO A 38 3.25 -3.26 -6.55
N PHE A 39 3.01 -2.52 -5.47
CA PHE A 39 4.01 -2.15 -4.48
C PHE A 39 3.63 -2.69 -3.09
N VAL A 40 4.58 -2.63 -2.15
CA VAL A 40 4.39 -3.04 -0.76
C VAL A 40 4.72 -1.86 0.14
N GLY A 41 3.86 -1.61 1.12
CA GLY A 41 4.07 -0.56 2.11
C GLY A 41 3.54 -0.95 3.48
N THR A 42 3.98 -0.21 4.50
CA THR A 42 3.52 -0.38 5.88
C THR A 42 2.68 0.81 6.29
N LEU A 43 1.49 0.55 6.84
CA LEU A 43 0.58 1.61 7.30
C LEU A 43 1.17 2.33 8.51
N THR A 44 1.27 3.65 8.44
CA THR A 44 1.70 4.51 9.55
C THR A 44 0.54 5.25 10.21
N GLU A 45 -0.53 5.52 9.45
CA GLU A 45 -1.78 6.10 9.95
C GLU A 45 -2.99 5.50 9.24
N VAL A 46 -4.09 5.35 9.97
CA VAL A 46 -5.37 4.86 9.44
C VAL A 46 -6.47 5.83 9.82
N HIS A 47 -7.13 6.40 8.82
CA HIS A 47 -8.25 7.33 8.95
C HIS A 47 -9.52 6.72 8.36
N ASP A 48 -10.66 7.40 8.50
CA ASP A 48 -11.96 6.86 8.03
C ASP A 48 -12.01 6.68 6.50
N ASP A 49 -11.40 7.59 5.73
CA ASP A 49 -11.46 7.64 4.27
C ASP A 49 -10.11 7.37 3.58
N HIS A 50 -9.00 7.44 4.31
CA HIS A 50 -7.65 7.32 3.77
C HIS A 50 -6.67 6.68 4.75
N VAL A 51 -5.49 6.33 4.26
CA VAL A 51 -4.38 5.83 5.06
C VAL A 51 -3.11 6.58 4.71
N PHE A 52 -2.12 6.53 5.59
CA PHE A 52 -0.73 6.86 5.26
C PHE A 52 0.11 5.60 5.32
N LEU A 53 1.03 5.46 4.38
CA LEU A 53 1.96 4.35 4.31
C LEU A 53 3.36 4.82 3.97
N ILE A 54 4.36 4.03 4.40
CA ILE A 54 5.75 4.18 3.98
C ILE A 54 6.12 3.01 3.08
N ALA A 55 6.83 3.30 1.98
CA ALA A 55 7.43 2.29 1.11
C ALA A 55 8.75 1.77 1.68
N GLU A 56 9.46 2.61 2.45
CA GLU A 56 10.75 2.31 3.05
C GLU A 56 10.67 2.44 4.58
N PRO A 57 10.74 1.33 5.35
CA PRO A 57 10.65 1.37 6.82
C PRO A 57 11.72 2.26 7.48
N ASP A 58 12.90 2.36 6.86
CA ASP A 58 14.04 3.13 7.37
C ASP A 58 13.98 4.62 6.98
N ASN A 59 13.00 5.01 6.15
CA ASN A 59 12.81 6.38 5.71
C ASN A 59 11.40 6.90 6.05
N PRO A 60 11.18 7.39 7.28
CA PRO A 60 9.89 7.96 7.69
C PRO A 60 9.43 9.14 6.81
N GLY A 61 10.36 9.80 6.10
CA GLY A 61 10.05 10.88 5.16
C GLY A 61 9.34 10.41 3.89
N SER A 62 9.30 9.10 3.63
CA SER A 62 8.58 8.50 2.48
C SER A 62 7.09 8.29 2.75
N ALA A 63 6.53 8.89 3.82
CA ALA A 63 5.13 8.71 4.18
C ALA A 63 4.24 9.37 3.13
N VAL A 64 3.38 8.58 2.50
CA VAL A 64 2.48 9.01 1.43
C VAL A 64 1.04 8.68 1.76
N ARG A 65 0.13 9.58 1.36
CA ARG A 65 -1.31 9.38 1.50
C ARG A 65 -1.81 8.41 0.43
N ALA A 66 -2.70 7.51 0.81
CA ALA A 66 -3.36 6.57 -0.09
C ALA A 66 -4.86 6.42 0.24
N THR A 67 -5.65 5.92 -0.71
CA THR A 67 -7.06 5.56 -0.46
C THR A 67 -7.19 4.42 0.54
N ARG A 68 -8.30 4.38 1.29
CA ARG A 68 -8.63 3.26 2.18
C ARG A 68 -9.49 2.22 1.46
N GLU A 69 -8.85 1.43 0.60
CA GLU A 69 -9.47 0.31 -0.10
C GLU A 69 -8.61 -0.96 0.01
N SER A 70 -9.10 -2.08 -0.53
CA SER A 70 -8.42 -3.39 -0.40
C SER A 70 -6.96 -3.36 -0.86
N ARG A 71 -6.64 -2.55 -1.87
CA ARG A 71 -5.27 -2.18 -2.24
C ARG A 71 -5.18 -0.66 -2.30
N PRO A 72 -4.60 0.00 -1.28
CA PRO A 72 -4.51 1.45 -1.24
C PRO A 72 -3.96 2.02 -2.55
N VAL A 73 -4.52 3.13 -3.02
CA VAL A 73 -4.09 3.80 -4.23
C VAL A 73 -3.43 5.12 -3.85
N VAL A 74 -2.18 5.26 -4.24
CA VAL A 74 -1.38 6.48 -4.11
C VAL A 74 -1.44 7.26 -5.42
N ASN A 75 -1.54 8.58 -5.36
CA ASN A 75 -1.42 9.39 -6.55
C ASN A 75 0.06 9.50 -6.93
N GLU A 76 0.40 9.30 -8.20
CA GLU A 76 1.79 9.46 -8.69
C GLU A 76 2.35 10.85 -8.36
N ALA A 77 1.51 11.89 -8.36
CA ALA A 77 1.93 13.24 -7.99
C ALA A 77 2.36 13.39 -6.51
N ASP A 78 1.98 12.45 -5.63
CA ASP A 78 2.31 12.48 -4.20
C ASP A 78 3.65 11.78 -3.89
N ILE A 79 4.29 11.16 -4.89
CA ILE A 79 5.58 10.45 -4.76
C ILE A 79 6.70 11.04 -5.64
N LEU A 80 6.42 12.11 -6.38
CA LEU A 80 7.35 12.80 -7.28
C LEU A 80 7.99 14.04 -6.65
#